data_AF-A0AAV9RTV2-F1
#
_entry.id   AF-A0AAV9RTV2-F1
#
_cell.length_a   1.000
_cell.length_b   1.000
_cell.length_c   1.000
_cell.angle_alpha   90.00
_cell.angle_beta   90.00
_cell.angle_gamma   90.00
#
_symmetry.space_group_name_H-M   'P 1'
#
loop_
_entity.id
_entity.type
_entity.pdbx_description
1 polymer ?
#
loop_
_entity_poly.entity_id
_entity_poly.type
_entity_poly.pdbx_seq_one_letter_code
_entity_poly.pdbx_strand_id
1 'polypeptide(L)'
;MGIGLSAQGVNMNRLPGWDKHSYGYHGDDGHSFCSSGTGQPYGPTFTTGDVIGCCVNLINNTCFYTKNGHSLGIAFTDLPPNLYPTVGLQTPGEVVDANFGQHPFVFDIEGFLESGAKIRPRFADSPRKREGGGIRSEVKD
;
A
#
# COMPACT_ATOMS: atom_id res chain seq x y z
N MET A 1 -11.07 -5.71 -14.74
CA MET A 1 -9.79 -4.99 -14.53
C MET A 1 -9.38 -4.97 -13.07
N GLY A 2 -8.11 -5.25 -12.77
CA GLY A 2 -7.52 -5.09 -11.44
C GLY A 2 -6.23 -4.25 -11.47
N ILE A 3 -6.06 -3.37 -10.49
CA ILE A 3 -4.89 -2.47 -10.34
C ILE A 3 -4.22 -2.79 -9.01
N GLY A 4 -2.88 -2.85 -8.98
CA GLY A 4 -2.14 -2.99 -7.73
C GLY A 4 -0.67 -3.32 -7.90
N LEU A 5 -0.21 -4.31 -7.16
CA LEU A 5 1.20 -4.61 -6.93
C LEU A 5 1.48 -6.11 -7.05
N SER A 6 2.64 -6.49 -7.57
CA SER A 6 3.10 -7.87 -7.54
C SER A 6 4.61 -7.98 -7.33
N ALA A 7 5.05 -9.06 -6.69
CA ALA A 7 6.47 -9.39 -6.59
C ALA A 7 7.00 -9.98 -7.91
N GLN A 8 8.32 -9.96 -8.07
CA GLN A 8 8.97 -10.61 -9.21
C GLN A 8 8.61 -12.11 -9.28
N GLY A 9 8.26 -12.58 -10.48
CA GLY A 9 7.97 -14.00 -10.73
C GLY A 9 6.54 -14.44 -10.40
N VAL A 10 5.66 -13.53 -9.99
CA VAL A 10 4.21 -13.81 -9.89
C VAL A 10 3.65 -14.18 -11.27
N ASN A 11 2.71 -15.11 -11.31
CA ASN A 11 2.04 -15.53 -12.55
C ASN A 11 1.22 -14.38 -13.15
N MET A 12 1.59 -13.96 -14.36
CA MET A 12 0.95 -12.83 -15.06
C MET A 12 -0.34 -13.20 -15.80
N ASN A 13 -0.73 -14.49 -15.85
CA ASN A 13 -2.03 -14.93 -16.39
C ASN A 13 -3.16 -14.84 -15.35
N ARG A 14 -3.09 -13.85 -14.47
CA ARG A 14 -3.95 -13.66 -13.29
C ARG A 14 -4.13 -12.17 -13.04
N LEU A 15 -5.26 -11.77 -12.47
CA LEU A 15 -5.43 -10.39 -12.00
C LEU A 15 -4.61 -10.15 -10.71
N PRO A 16 -4.12 -8.92 -10.48
CA PRO A 16 -3.41 -8.57 -9.26
C PRO A 16 -4.20 -8.95 -8.01
N GLY A 17 -3.52 -9.52 -7.00
CA GLY A 17 -4.15 -9.95 -5.75
C GLY A 17 -4.54 -11.41 -5.67
N TRP A 18 -4.74 -12.11 -6.80
CA TRP A 18 -5.23 -13.49 -6.78
C TRP A 18 -4.21 -14.54 -6.34
N ASP A 19 -2.93 -14.30 -6.62
CA ASP A 19 -1.84 -15.21 -6.32
C ASP A 19 -0.96 -14.66 -5.20
N LYS A 20 -0.18 -15.53 -4.54
CA LYS A 20 0.72 -15.14 -3.45
C LYS A 20 1.69 -14.03 -3.88
N HIS A 21 1.94 -13.09 -2.99
CA HIS A 21 2.79 -11.91 -3.23
C HIS A 21 2.25 -10.98 -4.33
N SER A 22 0.94 -11.02 -4.55
CA SER A 22 0.20 -10.11 -5.40
C SER A 22 -0.90 -9.45 -4.60
N TYR A 23 -1.22 -8.19 -4.93
CA TYR A 23 -2.15 -7.32 -4.22
C TYR A 23 -2.93 -6.49 -5.22
N GLY A 24 -4.26 -6.45 -5.14
CA GLY A 24 -5.06 -5.78 -6.17
C GLY A 24 -6.39 -5.23 -5.68
N TYR A 25 -6.86 -4.18 -6.34
CA TYR A 25 -8.19 -3.58 -6.20
C TYR A 25 -8.92 -3.70 -7.54
N HIS A 26 -10.10 -4.31 -7.54
CA HIS A 26 -10.81 -4.73 -8.76
C HIS A 26 -12.01 -3.84 -9.04
N GLY A 27 -12.21 -3.51 -10.31
CA GLY A 27 -13.18 -2.50 -10.74
C GLY A 27 -14.61 -2.98 -10.80
N ASP A 28 -14.82 -4.28 -11.04
CA ASP A 28 -16.15 -4.88 -11.22
C ASP A 28 -16.92 -5.04 -9.90
N ASP A 29 -16.23 -5.30 -8.79
CA ASP A 29 -16.85 -5.52 -7.47
C ASP A 29 -16.38 -4.52 -6.40
N GLY A 30 -15.36 -3.71 -6.68
CA GLY A 30 -14.77 -2.79 -5.71
C GLY A 30 -13.99 -3.49 -4.58
N HIS A 31 -13.69 -4.78 -4.72
CA HIS A 31 -13.02 -5.56 -3.68
C HIS A 31 -11.50 -5.43 -3.76
N SER A 32 -10.86 -5.63 -2.61
CA SER A 32 -9.42 -5.81 -2.49
C SER A 32 -9.07 -7.30 -2.39
N PHE A 33 -8.00 -7.69 -3.06
CA PHE A 33 -7.49 -9.06 -3.14
C PHE A 33 -6.05 -9.05 -2.64
N CYS A 34 -5.79 -9.77 -1.55
CA CYS A 34 -4.50 -9.79 -0.87
C CYS A 34 -3.95 -11.22 -0.86
N SER A 35 -3.14 -11.55 -1.86
CA SER A 35 -2.54 -12.89 -2.00
C SER A 35 -3.56 -14.05 -1.91
N SER A 36 -4.76 -13.82 -2.43
CA SER A 36 -5.91 -14.71 -2.34
C SER A 36 -6.90 -14.46 -3.47
N GLY A 37 -7.50 -15.53 -4.02
CA GLY A 37 -8.60 -15.44 -4.97
C GLY A 37 -9.94 -15.00 -4.36
N THR A 38 -10.02 -14.90 -3.02
CA THR A 38 -11.20 -14.39 -2.32
C THR A 38 -10.99 -12.93 -1.96
N GLY A 39 -11.73 -12.04 -2.63
CA GLY A 39 -11.70 -10.60 -2.35
C GLY A 39 -12.43 -10.24 -1.06
N GLN A 40 -12.14 -9.03 -0.55
CA GLN A 40 -12.83 -8.41 0.58
C GLN A 40 -13.42 -7.06 0.16
N PRO A 41 -14.61 -6.67 0.64
CA PRO A 41 -15.16 -5.35 0.40
C PRO A 41 -14.16 -4.27 0.82
N TYR A 42 -13.92 -3.30 -0.07
CA TYR A 42 -12.91 -2.28 0.16
C TYR A 42 -13.37 -0.90 -0.28
N GLY A 43 -13.64 -0.73 -1.57
CA GLY A 43 -13.98 0.55 -2.17
C GLY A 43 -15.20 0.45 -3.09
N PRO A 44 -15.57 1.56 -3.74
CA PRO A 44 -16.58 1.53 -4.80
C PRO A 44 -16.06 0.72 -6.00
N THR A 45 -16.95 0.37 -6.94
CA THR A 45 -16.54 -0.06 -8.27
C THR A 45 -15.89 1.09 -9.04
N PHE A 46 -15.18 0.79 -10.13
CA PHE A 46 -14.63 1.81 -11.04
C PHE A 46 -14.74 1.38 -12.50
N THR A 47 -14.84 2.37 -13.38
CA THR A 47 -15.17 2.15 -14.80
C THR A 47 -14.50 3.19 -15.70
N THR A 48 -14.87 3.19 -16.98
CA THR A 48 -14.40 4.13 -18.01
C THR A 48 -14.45 5.58 -17.51
N GLY A 49 -13.31 6.26 -17.61
CA GLY A 49 -13.15 7.65 -17.20
C GLY A 49 -12.72 7.86 -15.75
N ASP A 50 -12.77 6.82 -14.91
CA ASP A 50 -12.23 6.91 -13.54
C ASP A 50 -10.69 6.89 -13.55
N VAL A 51 -10.10 7.66 -12.64
CA VAL A 51 -8.67 7.65 -12.34
C VAL A 51 -8.44 6.98 -11.00
N ILE A 52 -7.73 5.85 -11.02
CA ILE A 52 -7.38 5.10 -9.81
C ILE A 52 -5.90 5.27 -9.50
N GLY A 53 -5.60 5.78 -8.30
CA GLY A 53 -4.23 5.84 -7.77
C GLY A 53 -3.93 4.64 -6.86
N CYS A 54 -2.67 4.21 -6.82
CA CYS A 54 -2.16 3.18 -5.91
C CYS A 54 -0.98 3.77 -5.13
N CYS A 55 -1.19 4.04 -3.85
CA CYS A 55 -0.22 4.71 -2.99
C CYS A 55 0.43 3.71 -2.04
N VAL A 56 1.75 3.56 -2.14
CA VAL A 56 2.54 2.63 -1.31
C VAL A 56 3.39 3.41 -0.31
N ASN A 57 3.21 3.13 0.97
CA ASN A 57 4.05 3.64 2.02
C ASN A 57 5.11 2.60 2.40
N LEU A 58 6.35 2.85 1.99
CA LEU A 58 7.50 1.96 2.22
C LEU A 58 8.06 2.03 3.65
N ILE A 59 7.60 2.97 4.49
CA ILE A 59 8.06 3.12 5.88
C ILE A 59 7.24 2.20 6.81
N ASN A 60 5.92 2.16 6.61
CA ASN A 60 5.02 1.33 7.43
C ASN A 60 4.46 0.12 6.68
N ASN A 61 4.91 -0.11 5.45
CA ASN A 61 4.54 -1.22 4.58
C ASN A 61 3.03 -1.33 4.34
N THR A 62 2.39 -0.19 4.05
CA THR A 62 0.96 -0.14 3.76
C THR A 62 0.67 0.34 2.34
N CYS A 63 -0.51 0.01 1.84
CA CYS A 63 -1.02 0.53 0.57
C CYS A 63 -2.46 0.98 0.72
N PHE A 64 -2.79 2.11 0.09
CA PHE A 64 -4.17 2.55 -0.11
C PHE A 64 -4.37 2.93 -1.58
N TYR A 65 -5.62 2.87 -2.03
CA TYR A 65 -6.01 3.35 -3.34
C TYR A 65 -6.70 4.71 -3.25
N THR A 66 -6.71 5.42 -4.36
CA THR A 66 -7.52 6.62 -4.53
C THR A 66 -8.44 6.44 -5.73
N LYS A 67 -9.61 7.07 -5.69
CA LYS A 67 -10.51 7.20 -6.83
C LYS A 67 -10.76 8.67 -7.09
N ASN A 68 -10.45 9.12 -8.30
CA ASN A 68 -10.67 10.50 -8.76
C ASN A 68 -10.12 11.54 -7.77
N GLY A 69 -8.93 11.29 -7.22
CA GLY A 69 -8.27 12.21 -6.28
C GLY A 69 -8.70 12.07 -4.81
N HIS A 70 -9.56 11.12 -4.48
CA HIS A 70 -9.98 10.88 -3.10
C HIS A 70 -9.44 9.55 -2.56
N SER A 71 -8.83 9.58 -1.36
CA SER A 71 -8.35 8.36 -0.70
C SER A 71 -9.50 7.43 -0.30
N LEU A 72 -9.32 6.13 -0.51
CA LEU A 72 -10.26 5.07 -0.13
C LEU A 72 -9.87 4.37 1.19
N GLY A 73 -8.83 4.84 1.87
CA GLY A 73 -8.30 4.20 3.08
C GLY A 73 -7.40 2.99 2.80
N ILE A 74 -6.75 2.47 3.85
CA ILE A 74 -5.76 1.40 3.74
C ILE A 74 -6.40 0.10 3.24
N ALA A 75 -5.88 -0.43 2.14
CA ALA A 75 -6.26 -1.72 1.58
C ALA A 75 -5.39 -2.86 2.13
N PHE A 76 -4.08 -2.61 2.24
CA PHE A 76 -3.11 -3.64 2.62
C PHE A 76 -2.14 -3.13 3.68
N THR A 77 -1.76 -4.03 4.59
CA THR A 77 -0.67 -3.85 5.56
C THR A 77 0.38 -4.94 5.34
N ASP A 78 1.53 -4.78 5.97
CA ASP A 78 2.61 -5.78 6.00
C ASP A 78 3.08 -6.20 4.60
N LEU A 79 3.08 -5.24 3.68
CA LEU A 79 3.56 -5.46 2.32
C LEU A 79 5.06 -5.81 2.32
N PRO A 80 5.48 -6.82 1.54
CA PRO A 80 6.88 -7.08 1.32
C PRO A 80 7.52 -5.95 0.49
N PRO A 81 8.85 -5.77 0.57
CA PRO A 81 9.57 -4.83 -0.28
C PRO A 81 9.61 -5.33 -1.74
N ASN A 82 10.11 -4.48 -2.65
CA ASN A 82 10.39 -4.81 -4.06
C ASN A 82 9.17 -5.29 -4.86
N LEU A 83 8.04 -4.61 -4.66
CA LEU A 83 6.83 -4.80 -5.45
C LEU A 83 6.84 -3.91 -6.70
N TYR A 84 6.23 -4.41 -7.77
CA TYR A 84 6.09 -3.73 -9.05
C TYR A 84 4.64 -3.27 -9.26
N PRO A 85 4.40 -2.04 -9.75
CA PRO A 85 3.09 -1.64 -10.23
C PRO A 85 2.56 -2.65 -11.26
N THR A 86 1.34 -3.11 -11.09
CA THR A 86 0.76 -4.18 -11.90
C THR A 86 -0.68 -3.84 -12.26
N VAL A 87 -1.05 -4.04 -13.53
CA VAL A 87 -2.43 -3.98 -13.99
C VAL A 87 -2.77 -5.29 -14.70
N GLY A 88 -3.96 -5.82 -14.42
CA GLY A 88 -4.51 -6.99 -15.09
C GLY A 88 -5.83 -6.66 -15.76
N LEU A 89 -5.97 -7.12 -17.01
CA LEU A 89 -7.18 -7.01 -17.83
C LEU A 89 -7.68 -8.43 -18.12
N GLN A 90 -9.00 -8.61 -18.24
CA GLN A 90 -9.63 -9.92 -18.43
C GLN A 90 -10.59 -9.96 -19.62
N THR A 91 -11.25 -8.85 -19.95
CA THR A 91 -12.29 -8.85 -21.00
C THR A 91 -11.85 -8.06 -22.24
N PRO A 92 -12.31 -8.45 -23.45
CA PRO A 92 -12.01 -7.69 -24.66
C PRO A 92 -12.50 -6.25 -24.57
N GLY A 93 -11.65 -5.31 -25.02
CA GLY A 93 -11.98 -3.88 -25.05
C GLY A 93 -11.63 -3.10 -23.80
N GLU A 94 -11.15 -3.74 -22.73
CA GLU A 94 -10.54 -3.03 -21.61
C GLU A 94 -9.24 -2.32 -22.06
N VAL A 95 -9.13 -1.03 -21.75
CA VAL A 95 -7.95 -0.20 -22.05
C VAL A 95 -7.67 0.67 -20.83
N VAL A 96 -6.38 0.83 -20.52
CA VAL A 96 -5.91 1.66 -19.42
C VAL A 96 -4.68 2.46 -19.86
N ASP A 97 -4.56 3.67 -19.33
CA ASP A 97 -3.34 4.47 -19.42
C ASP A 97 -2.68 4.53 -18.05
N ALA A 98 -1.35 4.39 -18.02
CA ALA A 98 -0.58 4.49 -16.78
C ALA A 98 0.17 5.82 -16.72
N ASN A 99 0.00 6.56 -15.62
CA ASN A 99 0.81 7.72 -15.29
C ASN A 99 1.77 7.34 -14.15
N PHE A 100 3.06 7.25 -14.44
CA PHE A 100 4.14 7.00 -13.48
C PHE A 100 4.90 8.29 -13.09
N GLY A 101 4.24 9.45 -13.26
CA GLY A 101 4.81 10.77 -12.98
C GLY A 101 5.13 11.60 -14.22
N GLN A 102 4.76 11.13 -15.42
CA GLN A 102 4.90 11.90 -16.67
C GLN A 102 3.90 13.07 -16.74
N HIS A 103 2.79 12.98 -15.99
CA HIS A 103 1.79 14.03 -15.87
C HIS A 103 1.45 14.27 -14.39
N PRO A 104 0.90 15.45 -14.01
CA PRO A 104 0.39 15.68 -12.67
C PRO A 104 -0.60 14.60 -12.24
N PHE A 105 -0.52 14.15 -10.99
CA PHE A 105 -1.48 13.21 -10.44
C PHE A 105 -2.80 13.92 -10.10
N VAL A 106 -3.92 13.20 -10.21
CA VAL A 106 -5.23 13.69 -9.75
C VAL A 106 -5.30 13.74 -8.22
N PHE A 107 -4.62 12.80 -7.54
CA PHE A 107 -4.46 12.82 -6.09
C PHE A 107 -3.34 13.79 -5.70
N ASP A 108 -3.63 14.68 -4.76
CA ASP A 108 -2.64 15.58 -4.16
C ASP A 108 -1.72 14.81 -3.20
N ILE A 109 -0.72 14.14 -3.78
CA ILE A 109 0.25 13.35 -3.03
C ILE A 109 1.17 14.22 -2.17
N GLU A 110 1.48 15.44 -2.63
CA GLU A 110 2.36 16.38 -1.91
C GLU A 110 1.65 16.86 -0.64
N GLY A 111 0.43 17.37 -0.75
CA GLY A 111 -0.38 17.78 0.40
C GLY A 111 -0.65 16.62 1.36
N PHE A 112 -0.84 15.40 0.85
CA PHE A 112 -0.97 14.21 1.71
C PHE A 112 0.29 13.95 2.54
N LEU A 113 1.48 14.03 1.95
CA LEU A 113 2.75 13.84 2.66
C LEU A 113 3.00 14.95 3.69
N GLU A 114 2.70 16.20 3.34
CA GLU A 114 2.85 17.37 4.22
C GLU A 114 1.90 17.35 5.42
N SER A 115 0.68 16.83 5.24
CA SER A 115 -0.31 16.71 6.32
C SER A 115 0.13 15.79 7.48
N GLY A 116 1.26 15.08 7.31
CA GLY A 116 1.78 14.20 8.33
C GLY A 116 0.83 13.05 8.64
N ALA A 117 0.00 12.64 7.67
CA ALA A 117 -0.91 11.49 7.73
C ALA A 117 -0.13 10.19 8.06
N LYS A 118 0.16 10.05 9.35
CA LYS A 118 0.81 8.94 10.08
C LYS A 118 2.17 8.49 9.56
N ILE A 119 3.07 9.42 9.26
CA ILE A 119 4.53 9.19 9.38
C ILE A 119 4.92 9.45 10.84
N ARG A 120 4.43 8.64 11.78
CA ARG A 120 5.05 8.55 13.12
C ARG A 120 5.84 7.27 13.16
N PRO A 121 7.19 7.32 13.12
CA PRO A 121 7.98 6.13 13.39
C PRO A 121 7.59 5.61 14.77
N ARG A 122 7.28 4.31 14.88
CA ARG A 122 6.98 3.64 16.17
C ARG A 122 8.13 3.75 17.19
N PHE A 123 9.28 4.30 16.81
CA PHE A 123 10.44 4.52 17.66
C PHE A 123 10.28 5.67 18.67
N ALA A 124 9.22 6.49 18.60
CA ALA A 124 9.07 7.64 19.50
C ALA A 124 8.56 7.30 20.92
N ASP A 125 8.02 6.10 21.16
CA ASP A 125 7.32 5.76 22.42
C ASP A 125 8.01 4.69 23.29
N SER A 126 9.26 4.31 23.01
CA SER A 126 10.01 3.48 23.98
C SER A 126 10.64 4.37 25.07
N PRO A 127 10.23 4.29 26.34
CA PRO A 127 10.95 4.97 27.41
C PRO A 127 12.35 4.37 27.48
N ARG A 128 13.38 5.20 27.30
CA ARG A 128 14.77 4.84 27.53
C ARG A 128 14.90 4.21 28.91
N LYS A 129 15.16 2.91 29.00
CA LYS A 129 15.68 2.30 30.23
C LYS A 129 16.99 3.04 30.55
N ARG A 130 17.03 3.73 31.69
CA ARG A 130 18.27 4.30 32.22
C ARG A 130 19.12 3.13 32.70
N GLU A 131 20.17 2.81 31.97
CA GLU A 131 21.30 2.03 32.50
C GLU A 131 22.47 2.96 32.83
N GLY A 132 23.13 2.65 33.94
CA GLY A 132 24.36 3.29 34.43
C GLY A 132 24.07 4.27 35.57
N GLY A 133 24.63 4.15 36.77
CA GLY A 133 25.73 3.32 37.26
C GLY A 133 26.34 4.08 38.43
N GLY A 134 26.45 3.42 39.58
CA GLY A 134 27.08 3.98 40.78
C GLY A 134 27.79 2.87 41.53
N ILE A 135 29.11 2.77 41.34
CA ILE A 135 30.01 1.91 42.10
C ILE A 135 30.65 2.75 43.20
N ARG A 136 30.70 2.18 44.41
CA ARG A 136 31.63 2.39 45.57
C ARG A 136 30.82 2.55 46.86
N SER A 137 31.20 2.07 48.04
CA SER A 137 32.24 1.16 48.56
C SER A 137 32.08 1.28 50.07
N GLU A 138 32.10 0.20 50.85
CA GLU A 138 32.52 0.17 52.28
C GLU A 138 32.41 -1.29 52.77
N VAL A 139 33.55 -1.99 52.92
CA VAL A 139 34.40 -2.17 54.12
C VAL A 139 33.89 -3.28 55.05
N LYS A 140 34.79 -4.24 55.28
CA LYS A 140 34.71 -5.37 56.20
C LYS A 140 34.52 -4.90 57.65
N ASP A 141 33.67 -5.57 58.42
CA ASP A 141 34.04 -6.65 59.35
C ASP A 141 32.80 -7.49 59.71
#